data_AF-A0A969E5G7-F1
#
_entry.id   AF-A0A969E5G7-F1
#
_cell.length_a   1.000
_cell.length_b   1.000
_cell.length_c   1.000
_cell.angle_alpha   90.00
_cell.angle_beta   90.00
_cell.angle_gamma   90.00
#
_symmetry.space_group_name_H-M   'P 1'
#
loop_
_entity.id
_entity.type
_entity.pdbx_description
1 polymer ?
#
loop_
_entity_poly.entity_id
_entity_poly.type
_entity_poly.pdbx_seq_one_letter_code
_entity_poly.pdbx_strand_id
1 'polypeptide(L)'
;MKKLFSALFALFTLSFTACFDITEEITVAKNGSGQYVNIIDASKLAEQMTLFAAFDTTGEMIPRMKYSLDSTFSTTWDGYRTVAGINNVKVDTSTPYVYKLTMDFKDMTALNAALNKGKTTEAQDAYIWEKGKLTRKDLALNLGELGAEMGDESQKEMLKGFLKDMSYKIIFHLPESIKKSSNEAATVSADKKTVTMDMNMLDIMDKKVKLGNEITY
;
A
#
# COMPACT_ATOMS: atom_id res chain seq x y z
N MET A 1 -40.10 16.09 -27.01
CA MET A 1 -39.80 15.73 -25.61
C MET A 1 -39.23 14.32 -25.40
N LYS A 2 -39.12 13.44 -26.41
CA LYS A 2 -38.53 12.08 -26.25
C LYS A 2 -37.01 12.00 -26.43
N LYS A 3 -36.37 13.04 -26.97
CA LYS A 3 -34.90 13.10 -27.17
C LYS A 3 -34.13 13.79 -26.03
N LEU A 4 -34.84 14.41 -25.08
CA LEU A 4 -34.22 15.00 -23.88
C LEU A 4 -34.06 13.97 -22.74
N PHE A 5 -34.79 12.85 -22.79
CA PHE A 5 -34.72 11.79 -21.76
C PHE A 5 -33.57 10.81 -21.97
N SER A 6 -33.06 10.64 -23.20
CA SER A 6 -31.87 9.81 -23.46
C SER A 6 -30.55 10.51 -23.13
N ALA A 7 -30.54 11.84 -22.97
CA ALA A 7 -29.34 12.59 -22.57
C ALA A 7 -29.13 12.58 -21.05
N LEU A 8 -30.16 12.24 -20.26
CA LEU A 8 -30.10 12.22 -18.80
C LEU A 8 -29.58 10.88 -18.24
N PHE A 9 -29.54 9.82 -19.05
CA PHE A 9 -29.00 8.52 -18.64
C PHE A 9 -27.49 8.37 -18.93
N ALA A 10 -26.88 9.34 -19.61
CA ALA A 10 -25.45 9.36 -19.92
C ALA A 10 -24.62 10.15 -18.88
N LEU A 11 -25.25 10.68 -17.83
CA LEU A 11 -24.60 11.44 -16.75
C LEU A 11 -24.62 10.67 -15.41
N PHE A 12 -24.55 9.34 -15.49
CA PHE A 12 -24.30 8.48 -14.33
C PHE A 12 -23.13 7.52 -14.61
N THR A 13 -22.16 7.94 -15.42
CA THR A 13 -20.79 7.42 -15.32
C THR A 13 -20.13 8.08 -14.12
N LEU A 14 -20.63 7.79 -12.92
CA LEU A 14 -19.90 8.03 -11.68
C LEU A 14 -18.73 7.05 -11.65
N SER A 15 -17.67 7.39 -12.37
CA SER A 15 -16.36 6.77 -12.23
C SER A 15 -15.74 7.24 -10.91
N PHE A 16 -16.31 6.80 -9.79
CA PHE A 16 -15.69 6.89 -8.47
C PHE A 16 -14.92 5.59 -8.22
N THR A 17 -13.80 5.46 -8.92
CA THR A 17 -12.94 4.28 -8.84
C THR A 17 -11.66 4.64 -8.10
N ALA A 18 -11.72 4.62 -6.77
CA ALA A 18 -10.58 4.29 -5.92
C ALA A 18 -11.13 3.83 -4.57
N CYS A 19 -10.71 2.68 -4.04
CA CYS A 19 -11.29 2.15 -2.79
C CYS A 19 -10.27 2.13 -1.63
N PHE A 20 -8.98 2.03 -1.93
CA PHE A 20 -7.89 2.18 -0.96
C PHE A 20 -6.63 2.64 -1.67
N ASP A 21 -5.82 3.48 -1.03
CA ASP A 21 -4.52 3.87 -1.57
C ASP A 21 -3.42 3.51 -0.54
N ILE A 22 -2.40 2.78 -0.98
CA ILE A 22 -1.25 2.41 -0.14
C ILE A 22 -0.04 3.20 -0.61
N THR A 23 0.61 3.92 0.31
CA THR A 23 1.90 4.56 0.07
C THR A 23 2.96 3.94 0.97
N GLU A 24 4.03 3.47 0.38
CA GLU A 24 5.24 2.99 1.02
C GLU A 24 6.38 3.95 0.71
N GLU A 25 6.94 4.60 1.72
CA GLU A 25 8.00 5.58 1.56
C GLU A 25 9.22 5.18 2.38
N ILE A 26 10.39 5.18 1.74
CA ILE A 26 11.65 4.76 2.33
C ILE A 26 12.68 5.85 2.11
N THR A 27 13.14 6.43 3.21
CA THR A 27 14.27 7.34 3.22
C THR A 27 15.51 6.60 3.69
N VAL A 28 16.57 6.59 2.88
CA VAL A 28 17.83 5.90 3.20
C VAL A 28 18.95 6.90 3.45
N ALA A 29 19.71 6.69 4.52
CA ALA A 29 20.92 7.44 4.84
C ALA A 29 22.18 6.76 4.25
N LYS A 30 23.30 7.49 4.21
CA LYS A 30 24.57 7.00 3.60
C LYS A 30 25.13 5.73 4.25
N ASN A 31 24.75 5.43 5.49
CA ASN A 31 25.16 4.25 6.25
C ASN A 31 24.16 3.08 6.16
N GLY A 32 23.08 3.20 5.38
CA GLY A 32 22.06 2.16 5.22
C GLY A 32 20.97 2.15 6.30
N SER A 33 21.03 3.05 7.29
CA SER A 33 19.90 3.31 8.19
C SER A 33 18.87 4.20 7.52
N GLY A 34 17.71 4.42 8.14
CA GLY A 34 16.71 5.28 7.53
C GLY A 34 15.38 5.33 8.24
N GLN A 35 14.38 5.81 7.51
CA GLN A 35 13.00 5.89 7.95
C GLN A 35 12.09 5.20 6.94
N TYR A 36 11.15 4.43 7.46
CA TYR A 36 10.08 3.79 6.74
C TYR A 36 8.76 4.43 7.12
N VAL A 37 7.97 4.80 6.13
CA VAL A 37 6.62 5.33 6.30
C VAL A 37 5.67 4.47 5.48
N ASN A 38 4.58 4.02 6.10
CA ASN A 38 3.49 3.36 5.39
C ASN A 38 2.19 4.09 5.69
N ILE A 39 1.47 4.45 4.63
CA ILE A 39 0.20 5.15 4.69
C ILE A 39 -0.83 4.26 4.01
N ILE A 40 -1.91 3.97 4.70
CA ILE A 40 -3.08 3.27 4.16
C ILE A 40 -4.24 4.26 4.25
N ASP A 41 -4.72 4.73 3.11
CA ASP A 41 -5.89 5.59 3.01
C ASP A 41 -7.11 4.75 2.60
N ALA A 42 -8.03 4.57 3.54
CA ALA A 42 -9.28 3.83 3.37
C ALA A 42 -10.50 4.75 3.25
N SER A 43 -10.30 6.06 3.06
CA SER A 43 -11.38 7.05 3.10
C SER A 43 -12.45 6.76 2.05
N LYS A 44 -12.03 6.35 0.85
CA LYS A 44 -12.95 6.05 -0.25
C LYS A 44 -13.68 4.72 -0.06
N LEU A 45 -13.05 3.69 0.53
CA LEU A 45 -13.79 2.50 0.98
C LEU A 45 -14.86 2.94 1.98
N ALA A 46 -14.51 3.77 2.95
CA ALA A 46 -15.46 4.20 3.97
C ALA A 46 -16.67 4.94 3.35
N GLU A 47 -16.46 5.76 2.33
CA GLU A 47 -17.54 6.37 1.55
C GLU A 47 -18.43 5.33 0.86
N GLN A 48 -17.84 4.37 0.14
CA GLN A 48 -18.59 3.31 -0.53
C GLN A 48 -19.36 2.45 0.48
N MET A 49 -18.73 2.09 1.60
CA MET A 49 -19.37 1.36 2.69
C MET A 49 -20.53 2.13 3.32
N THR A 50 -20.44 3.45 3.42
CA THR A 50 -21.55 4.29 3.89
C THR A 50 -22.77 4.15 2.99
N LEU A 51 -22.56 4.03 1.66
CA LEU A 51 -23.64 3.76 0.71
C LEU A 51 -24.22 2.35 0.89
N PHE A 52 -23.39 1.34 1.17
CA PHE A 52 -23.85 -0.02 1.46
C PHE A 52 -24.56 -0.14 2.82
N ALA A 53 -24.15 0.64 3.81
CA ALA A 53 -24.77 0.66 5.13
C ALA A 53 -26.22 1.16 5.10
N ALA A 54 -26.64 1.88 4.05
CA ALA A 54 -28.06 2.18 3.82
C ALA A 54 -28.93 0.92 3.63
N PHE A 55 -28.31 -0.21 3.29
CA PHE A 55 -28.94 -1.53 3.18
C PHE A 55 -28.66 -2.44 4.37
N ASP A 56 -27.86 -1.99 5.36
CA ASP A 56 -27.58 -2.74 6.57
C ASP A 56 -28.74 -2.57 7.57
N THR A 57 -29.51 -3.62 7.77
CA THR A 57 -30.63 -3.63 8.73
C THR A 57 -30.17 -3.71 10.19
N THR A 58 -28.89 -4.01 10.44
CA THR A 58 -28.32 -4.18 11.79
C THR A 58 -27.61 -2.94 12.31
N GLY A 59 -27.09 -2.09 11.41
CA GLY A 59 -26.26 -0.93 11.77
C GLY A 59 -24.86 -1.30 12.32
N GLU A 60 -24.51 -2.58 12.33
CA GLU A 60 -23.30 -3.12 12.95
C GLU A 60 -22.15 -3.31 11.95
N MET A 61 -22.42 -3.22 10.64
CA MET A 61 -21.41 -3.49 9.60
C MET A 61 -20.22 -2.52 9.69
N ILE A 62 -20.48 -1.21 9.76
CA ILE A 62 -19.42 -0.19 9.82
C ILE A 62 -18.60 -0.30 11.12
N PRO A 63 -19.21 -0.36 12.33
CA PRO A 63 -18.46 -0.52 13.58
C PRO A 63 -17.55 -1.76 13.60
N ARG A 64 -18.05 -2.93 13.15
CA ARG A 64 -17.28 -4.17 13.13
C ARG A 64 -16.08 -4.10 12.20
N MET A 65 -16.27 -3.53 11.01
CA MET A 65 -15.19 -3.35 10.05
C MET A 65 -14.13 -2.38 10.55
N LYS A 66 -14.55 -1.25 11.14
CA LYS A 66 -13.61 -0.31 11.76
C LYS A 66 -12.78 -1.00 12.86
N TYR A 67 -13.45 -1.73 13.75
CA TYR A 67 -12.77 -2.47 14.83
C TYR A 67 -11.77 -3.50 14.27
N SER A 68 -12.14 -4.24 13.22
CA SER A 68 -11.27 -5.21 12.57
C SER A 68 -10.00 -4.56 11.99
N LEU A 69 -10.16 -3.43 11.29
CA LEU A 69 -9.03 -2.67 10.73
C LEU A 69 -8.13 -2.12 11.84
N ASP A 70 -8.71 -1.44 12.84
CA ASP A 70 -7.97 -0.89 13.98
C ASP A 70 -7.16 -1.99 14.69
N SER A 71 -7.79 -3.14 14.95
CA SER A 71 -7.16 -4.28 15.63
C SER A 71 -6.02 -4.90 14.81
N THR A 72 -6.25 -5.09 13.50
CA THR A 72 -5.26 -5.67 12.59
C THR A 72 -4.02 -4.79 12.47
N PHE A 73 -4.23 -3.48 12.29
CA PHE A 73 -3.14 -2.52 12.18
C PHE A 73 -2.40 -2.35 13.51
N SER A 74 -3.12 -2.22 14.63
CA SER A 74 -2.50 -2.13 15.96
C SER A 74 -1.61 -3.35 16.22
N THR A 75 -2.13 -4.56 16.01
CA THR A 75 -1.36 -5.80 16.25
C THR A 75 -0.10 -5.87 15.40
N THR A 76 -0.20 -5.52 14.12
CA THR A 76 0.94 -5.53 13.19
C THR A 76 2.00 -4.52 13.62
N TRP A 77 1.60 -3.29 13.93
CA TRP A 77 2.51 -2.21 14.31
C TRP A 77 3.11 -2.39 15.70
N ASP A 78 2.38 -2.97 16.64
CA ASP A 78 2.92 -3.40 17.94
C ASP A 78 3.98 -4.48 17.75
N GLY A 79 3.78 -5.38 16.79
CA GLY A 79 4.79 -6.34 16.36
C GLY A 79 6.10 -5.68 15.92
N TYR A 80 6.05 -4.56 15.20
CA TYR A 80 7.25 -3.85 14.74
C TYR A 80 8.07 -3.25 15.89
N ARG A 81 7.42 -2.83 16.98
CA ARG A 81 8.11 -2.31 18.18
C ARG A 81 8.98 -3.35 18.86
N THR A 82 8.74 -4.64 18.61
CA THR A 82 9.51 -5.74 19.19
C THR A 82 10.77 -6.10 18.40
N VAL A 83 10.97 -5.49 17.23
CA VAL A 83 12.06 -5.84 16.32
C VAL A 83 13.32 -5.07 16.68
N ALA A 84 14.40 -5.80 16.99
CA ALA A 84 15.69 -5.20 17.26
C ALA A 84 16.17 -4.34 16.09
N GLY A 85 16.55 -3.09 16.37
CA GLY A 85 16.96 -2.13 15.34
C GLY A 85 15.83 -1.29 14.74
N ILE A 86 14.57 -1.55 15.10
CA ILE A 86 13.44 -0.64 14.84
C ILE A 86 13.28 0.30 16.03
N ASN A 87 13.17 1.59 15.76
CA ASN A 87 13.01 2.63 16.76
C ASN A 87 11.95 3.65 16.32
N ASN A 88 11.52 4.52 17.24
CA ASN A 88 10.64 5.65 16.96
C ASN A 88 9.36 5.28 16.19
N VAL A 89 8.77 4.12 16.50
CA VAL A 89 7.51 3.68 15.89
C VAL A 89 6.38 4.61 16.31
N LYS A 90 5.85 5.35 15.35
CA LYS A 90 4.74 6.30 15.50
C LYS A 90 3.59 5.86 14.63
N VAL A 91 2.40 5.94 15.20
CA VAL A 91 1.14 5.66 14.54
C VAL A 91 0.31 6.93 14.59
N ASP A 92 -0.11 7.39 13.43
CA ASP A 92 -1.00 8.53 13.27
C ASP A 92 -2.31 8.05 12.62
N THR A 93 -3.38 8.20 13.39
CA THR A 93 -4.76 7.91 13.01
C THR A 93 -5.66 9.14 13.22
N SER A 94 -5.05 10.33 13.26
CA SER A 94 -5.76 11.59 13.50
C SER A 94 -6.71 11.95 12.36
N THR A 95 -6.38 11.55 11.14
CA THR A 95 -7.24 11.66 9.98
C THR A 95 -8.14 10.42 9.89
N PRO A 96 -9.48 10.59 9.87
CA PRO A 96 -10.41 9.46 9.77
C PRO A 96 -10.10 8.56 8.57
N TYR A 97 -10.08 7.24 8.81
CA TYR A 97 -9.81 6.21 7.79
C TYR A 97 -8.43 6.27 7.13
N VAL A 98 -7.53 7.13 7.61
CA VAL A 98 -6.14 7.18 7.17
C VAL A 98 -5.23 6.70 8.29
N TYR A 99 -4.43 5.71 7.98
CA TYR A 99 -3.56 4.99 8.91
C TYR A 99 -2.12 5.21 8.48
N LYS A 100 -1.37 6.00 9.25
CA LYS A 100 0.04 6.30 8.96
C LYS A 100 0.96 5.71 10.02
N LEU A 101 1.80 4.78 9.60
CA LEU A 101 2.94 4.29 10.35
C LEU A 101 4.20 5.06 9.96
N THR A 102 5.03 5.38 10.94
CA THR A 102 6.41 5.83 10.73
C THR A 102 7.32 5.07 11.67
N MET A 103 8.44 4.57 11.18
CA MET A 103 9.45 3.92 12.00
C MET A 103 10.85 4.18 11.48
N ASP A 104 11.81 4.34 12.39
CA ASP A 104 13.22 4.42 12.03
C ASP A 104 13.82 3.02 12.08
N PHE A 105 14.67 2.69 11.12
CA PHE A 105 15.39 1.42 11.07
C PHE A 105 16.90 1.67 11.11
N LYS A 106 17.59 0.87 11.92
CA LYS A 106 19.05 0.92 12.07
C LYS A 106 19.79 0.49 10.81
N ASP A 107 19.27 -0.51 10.11
CA ASP A 107 19.82 -1.09 8.89
C ASP A 107 18.75 -1.86 8.11
N MET A 108 19.11 -2.34 6.92
CA MET A 108 18.17 -3.04 6.03
C MET A 108 17.72 -4.40 6.58
N THR A 109 18.55 -5.03 7.42
CA THR A 109 18.19 -6.27 8.12
C THR A 109 17.05 -6.02 9.10
N ALA A 110 17.12 -4.95 9.90
CA ALA A 110 16.05 -4.55 10.81
C ALA A 110 14.76 -4.21 10.06
N LEU A 111 14.84 -3.49 8.93
CA LEU A 111 13.67 -3.17 8.11
C LEU A 111 13.00 -4.45 7.58
N ASN A 112 13.75 -5.35 6.95
CA ASN A 112 13.17 -6.61 6.44
C ASN A 112 12.62 -7.49 7.56
N ALA A 113 13.29 -7.55 8.71
CA ALA A 113 12.80 -8.29 9.87
C ALA A 113 11.43 -7.74 10.34
N ALA A 114 11.25 -6.42 10.32
CA ALA A 114 9.97 -5.79 10.60
C ALA A 114 8.93 -6.12 9.54
N LEU A 115 9.24 -5.94 8.25
CA LEU A 115 8.30 -6.22 7.15
C LEU A 115 7.94 -7.71 7.00
N ASN A 116 8.70 -8.61 7.64
CA ASN A 116 8.38 -10.04 7.70
C ASN A 116 7.61 -10.43 8.98
N LYS A 117 7.39 -9.50 9.94
CA LYS A 117 6.51 -9.77 11.08
C LYS A 117 5.07 -9.95 10.62
N GLY A 118 4.41 -10.97 11.17
CA GLY A 118 3.02 -11.29 10.86
C GLY A 118 2.82 -12.05 9.55
N LYS A 119 3.88 -12.33 8.77
CA LYS A 119 3.77 -13.20 7.60
C LYS A 119 3.68 -14.67 8.03
N THR A 120 2.74 -15.37 7.42
CA THR A 120 2.51 -16.83 7.57
C THR A 120 3.37 -17.65 6.61
N THR A 121 3.93 -17.01 5.58
CA THR A 121 4.83 -17.61 4.58
C THR A 121 6.30 -17.41 4.94
N GLU A 122 7.19 -18.10 4.23
CA GLU A 122 8.64 -17.96 4.43
C GLU A 122 9.08 -16.49 4.31
N ALA A 123 9.80 -16.01 5.32
CA ALA A 123 10.30 -14.64 5.36
C ALA A 123 11.25 -14.38 4.19
N GLN A 124 11.00 -13.30 3.44
CA GLN A 124 11.84 -12.89 2.33
C GLN A 124 12.22 -11.42 2.48
N ASP A 125 13.50 -11.12 2.28
CA ASP A 125 13.99 -9.75 2.28
C ASP A 125 13.43 -9.00 1.07
N ALA A 126 12.58 -8.03 1.33
CA ALA A 126 12.00 -7.15 0.31
C ALA A 126 13.02 -6.13 -0.19
N TYR A 127 13.93 -5.70 0.67
CA TYR A 127 14.91 -4.66 0.37
C TYR A 127 16.34 -5.17 0.58
N ILE A 128 17.25 -4.79 -0.30
CA ILE A 128 18.68 -5.02 -0.15
C ILE A 128 19.36 -3.68 -0.28
N TRP A 129 20.30 -3.40 0.61
CA TRP A 129 21.12 -2.20 0.55
C TRP A 129 22.59 -2.57 0.49
N GLU A 130 23.27 -1.95 -0.46
CA GLU A 130 24.72 -1.89 -0.58
C GLU A 130 25.11 -0.43 -0.73
N LYS A 131 26.38 -0.11 -0.45
CA LYS A 131 26.85 1.28 -0.55
C LYS A 131 26.61 1.83 -1.97
N GLY A 132 25.72 2.82 -2.09
CA GLY A 132 25.36 3.46 -3.36
C GLY A 132 24.33 2.68 -4.20
N LYS A 133 23.74 1.60 -3.67
CA LYS A 133 22.72 0.80 -4.36
C LYS A 133 21.60 0.37 -3.39
N LEU A 134 20.37 0.68 -3.75
CA LEU A 134 19.17 0.16 -3.09
C LEU A 134 18.41 -0.73 -4.07
N THR A 135 18.08 -1.95 -3.66
CA THR A 135 17.26 -2.87 -4.44
C THR A 135 15.97 -3.16 -3.69
N ARG A 136 14.82 -2.92 -4.32
CA ARG A 136 13.55 -3.54 -3.96
C ARG A 136 13.40 -4.81 -4.80
N LYS A 137 13.24 -5.97 -4.18
CA LYS A 137 12.97 -7.22 -4.89
C LYS A 137 11.55 -7.23 -5.45
N ASP A 138 11.36 -7.96 -6.53
CA ASP A 138 10.03 -8.25 -7.09
C ASP A 138 9.38 -9.39 -6.31
N LEU A 139 8.95 -9.11 -5.09
CA LEU A 139 8.24 -10.09 -4.26
C LEU A 139 6.76 -10.05 -4.62
N ALA A 140 6.16 -11.20 -4.87
CA ALA A 140 4.72 -11.31 -5.03
C ALA A 140 4.03 -10.75 -3.78
N LEU A 141 3.15 -9.77 -3.97
CA LEU A 141 2.18 -9.41 -2.93
C LEU A 141 1.24 -10.60 -2.81
N ASN A 142 1.43 -11.41 -1.76
CA ASN A 142 0.53 -12.51 -1.49
C ASN A 142 -0.73 -11.98 -0.80
N LEU A 143 -1.56 -11.28 -1.57
CA LEU A 143 -2.95 -11.01 -1.20
C LEU A 143 -3.82 -12.28 -1.34
N GLY A 144 -3.20 -13.44 -1.62
CA GLY A 144 -3.85 -14.73 -1.63
C GLY A 144 -4.50 -15.07 -0.29
N GLU A 145 -4.08 -14.53 0.85
CA GLU A 145 -4.85 -14.66 2.10
C GLU A 145 -6.13 -13.79 2.10
N LEU A 146 -6.12 -12.65 1.40
CA LEU A 146 -7.31 -11.81 1.21
C LEU A 146 -8.30 -12.41 0.18
N GLY A 147 -7.86 -13.30 -0.72
CA GLY A 147 -8.70 -13.86 -1.79
C GLY A 147 -8.94 -15.38 -1.74
N ALA A 148 -8.04 -16.17 -1.16
CA ALA A 148 -8.15 -17.63 -1.12
C ALA A 148 -9.17 -18.13 -0.09
N GLU A 149 -9.57 -17.28 0.87
CA GLU A 149 -10.71 -17.56 1.76
C GLU A 149 -12.04 -17.00 1.21
N MET A 150 -12.03 -16.23 0.11
CA MET A 150 -13.21 -15.53 -0.39
C MET A 150 -13.93 -16.32 -1.48
N GLY A 151 -14.71 -17.29 -1.01
CA GLY A 151 -15.88 -17.96 -1.63
C GLY A 151 -16.04 -17.96 -3.16
N ASP A 152 -17.28 -17.74 -3.60
CA ASP A 152 -17.72 -18.01 -4.98
C ASP A 152 -17.24 -16.94 -5.99
N GLU A 153 -17.51 -17.17 -7.28
CA GLU A 153 -17.06 -16.31 -8.38
C GLU A 153 -17.51 -14.85 -8.23
N SER A 154 -18.63 -14.59 -7.55
CA SER A 154 -19.13 -13.22 -7.34
C SER A 154 -18.26 -12.43 -6.37
N GLN A 155 -17.72 -13.09 -5.34
CA GLN A 155 -16.83 -12.47 -4.37
C GLN A 155 -15.46 -12.17 -4.98
N LYS A 156 -14.99 -13.04 -5.89
CA LYS A 156 -13.75 -12.81 -6.66
C LYS A 156 -13.87 -11.63 -7.60
N GLU A 157 -14.98 -11.50 -8.32
CA GLU A 157 -15.20 -10.35 -9.21
C GLU A 157 -15.34 -9.05 -8.42
N MET A 158 -15.98 -9.08 -7.26
CA MET A 158 -16.01 -7.94 -6.34
C MET A 158 -14.60 -7.55 -5.86
N LEU A 159 -13.79 -8.53 -5.45
CA LEU A 159 -12.40 -8.31 -5.04
C LEU A 159 -11.55 -7.71 -6.17
N LYS A 160 -11.66 -8.25 -7.39
CA LYS A 160 -10.98 -7.67 -8.56
C LYS A 160 -11.40 -6.23 -8.80
N GLY A 161 -12.69 -5.92 -8.64
CA GLY A 161 -13.21 -4.55 -8.68
C GLY A 161 -12.50 -3.64 -7.68
N PHE A 162 -12.38 -4.08 -6.42
CA PHE A 162 -11.65 -3.33 -5.39
C PHE A 162 -10.17 -3.13 -5.71
N LEU A 163 -9.49 -4.18 -6.18
CA LEU A 163 -8.07 -4.15 -6.50
C LEU A 163 -7.76 -3.27 -7.73
N LYS A 164 -8.65 -3.27 -8.73
CA LYS A 164 -8.54 -2.41 -9.92
C LYS A 164 -8.51 -0.93 -9.56
N ASP A 165 -9.10 -0.58 -8.43
CA ASP A 165 -9.28 0.80 -8.00
C ASP A 165 -8.24 1.17 -6.93
N MET A 166 -7.36 0.25 -6.52
CA MET A 166 -6.36 0.48 -5.49
C MET A 166 -5.02 0.91 -6.11
N SER A 167 -4.49 2.07 -5.70
CA SER A 167 -3.12 2.47 -6.03
C SER A 167 -2.14 1.92 -4.99
N TYR A 168 -0.98 1.49 -5.47
CA TYR A 168 0.20 1.17 -4.69
C TYR A 168 1.36 2.08 -5.10
N LYS A 169 1.67 3.05 -4.25
CA LYS A 169 2.72 4.04 -4.47
C LYS A 169 3.94 3.69 -3.64
N ILE A 170 5.10 3.58 -4.28
CA ILE A 170 6.39 3.44 -3.59
C ILE A 170 7.23 4.68 -3.84
N ILE A 171 7.79 5.26 -2.79
CA ILE A 171 8.65 6.44 -2.83
C ILE A 171 9.97 6.10 -2.16
N PHE A 172 11.09 6.38 -2.84
CA PHE A 172 12.42 6.24 -2.28
C PHE A 172 13.08 7.61 -2.23
N HIS A 173 13.58 8.00 -1.05
CA HIS A 173 14.42 9.18 -0.87
C HIS A 173 15.87 8.73 -0.62
N LEU A 174 16.77 9.18 -1.50
CA LEU A 174 18.15 8.73 -1.56
C LEU A 174 19.10 9.86 -1.09
N PRO A 175 20.21 9.51 -0.42
CA PRO A 175 21.10 10.51 0.15
C PRO A 175 21.98 11.20 -0.93
N GLU A 176 22.19 10.54 -2.08
CA GLU A 176 23.00 11.02 -3.20
C GLU A 176 22.16 11.05 -4.49
N SER A 177 22.69 11.71 -5.52
CA SER A 177 21.94 11.90 -6.76
C SER A 177 21.81 10.60 -7.53
N ILE A 178 20.57 10.21 -7.83
CA ILE A 178 20.22 9.00 -8.58
C ILE A 178 20.89 9.04 -9.96
N LYS A 179 21.60 7.95 -10.26
CA LYS A 179 22.27 7.69 -11.54
C LYS A 179 21.41 6.82 -12.44
N LYS A 180 20.75 5.81 -11.87
CA LYS A 180 19.94 4.84 -12.60
C LYS A 180 18.84 4.26 -11.71
N SER A 181 17.68 4.00 -12.31
CA SER A 181 16.60 3.18 -11.79
C SER A 181 16.31 2.09 -12.84
N SER A 182 16.12 0.83 -12.44
CA SER A 182 15.92 -0.27 -13.38
C SER A 182 14.46 -0.50 -13.77
N ASN A 183 13.51 -0.02 -12.97
CA ASN A 183 12.09 -0.23 -13.20
C ASN A 183 11.51 0.83 -14.17
N GLU A 184 10.75 0.39 -15.17
CA GLU A 184 10.13 1.25 -16.19
C GLU A 184 9.00 2.12 -15.65
N ALA A 185 8.34 1.70 -14.56
CA ALA A 185 7.32 2.50 -13.87
C ALA A 185 7.93 3.57 -12.94
N ALA A 186 9.27 3.62 -12.82
CA ALA A 186 9.95 4.56 -11.94
C ALA A 186 10.11 5.95 -12.58
N THR A 187 9.66 6.97 -11.86
CA THR A 187 9.92 8.37 -12.18
C THR A 187 10.95 8.94 -11.21
N VAL A 188 11.95 9.65 -11.72
CA VAL A 188 12.98 10.32 -10.91
C VAL A 188 12.63 11.80 -10.78
N SER A 189 12.69 12.34 -9.56
CA SER A 189 12.46 13.76 -9.29
C SER A 189 13.49 14.69 -9.96
N ALA A 190 13.14 15.96 -10.13
CA ALA A 190 14.01 16.96 -10.78
C ALA A 190 15.37 17.14 -10.08
N ASP A 191 15.41 17.04 -8.74
CA ASP A 191 16.63 17.10 -7.94
C ASP A 191 17.45 15.79 -7.94
N LYS A 192 16.93 14.74 -8.60
CA LYS A 192 17.48 13.39 -8.65
C LYS A 192 17.69 12.77 -7.27
N LYS A 193 16.87 13.11 -6.28
CA LYS A 193 16.94 12.50 -4.94
C LYS A 193 15.79 11.56 -4.63
N THR A 194 14.75 11.56 -5.45
CA THR A 194 13.56 10.75 -5.21
C THR A 194 13.23 9.87 -6.40
N VAL A 195 12.92 8.60 -6.15
CA VAL A 195 12.31 7.69 -7.11
C VAL A 195 10.88 7.40 -6.67
N THR A 196 9.92 7.56 -7.56
CA THR A 196 8.51 7.23 -7.31
C THR A 196 8.03 6.18 -8.30
N MET A 197 7.34 5.15 -7.83
CA MET A 197 6.60 4.18 -8.64
C MET A 197 5.14 4.24 -8.20
N ASP A 198 4.25 4.69 -9.09
CA ASP A 198 2.81 4.74 -8.85
C ASP A 198 2.15 3.68 -9.74
N MET A 199 1.63 2.63 -9.12
CA MET A 199 1.18 1.43 -9.81
C MET A 199 -0.22 1.06 -9.34
N ASN A 200 -0.93 0.32 -10.19
CA ASN A 200 -2.22 -0.26 -9.82
C ASN A 200 -2.02 -1.61 -9.12
N MET A 201 -2.78 -1.87 -8.05
CA MET A 201 -2.68 -3.13 -7.31
C MET A 201 -3.05 -4.34 -8.17
N LEU A 202 -4.12 -4.25 -8.96
CA LEU A 202 -4.51 -5.34 -9.85
C LEU A 202 -3.43 -5.63 -10.90
N ASP A 203 -2.79 -4.60 -11.46
CA ASP A 203 -1.71 -4.81 -12.43
C ASP A 203 -0.46 -5.46 -11.79
N ILE A 204 -0.18 -5.17 -10.51
CA ILE A 204 0.88 -5.87 -9.76
C ILE A 204 0.50 -7.34 -9.57
N MET A 205 -0.74 -7.62 -9.17
CA MET A 205 -1.23 -8.99 -8.95
C MET A 205 -1.28 -9.82 -10.23
N ASP A 206 -1.72 -9.21 -11.33
CA ASP A 206 -1.72 -9.81 -12.67
C ASP A 206 -0.30 -9.91 -13.28
N LYS A 207 0.72 -9.43 -12.55
CA LYS A 207 2.14 -9.39 -12.97
C LYS A 207 2.36 -8.61 -14.27
N LYS A 208 1.48 -7.65 -14.57
CA LYS A 208 1.61 -6.72 -15.70
C LYS A 208 2.65 -5.65 -15.40
N VAL A 209 2.79 -5.28 -14.12
CA VAL A 209 3.86 -4.43 -13.60
C VAL A 209 4.61 -5.15 -12.48
N LYS A 210 5.88 -4.78 -12.28
CA LYS A 210 6.76 -5.39 -11.27
C LYS A 210 7.06 -4.39 -10.18
N LEU A 211 7.19 -4.88 -8.94
CA LEU A 211 7.66 -4.07 -7.81
C LEU A 211 9.18 -3.92 -7.80
N GLY A 212 9.88 -4.86 -8.44
CA GLY A 212 11.32 -4.92 -8.43
C GLY A 212 11.98 -3.66 -9.00
N ASN A 213 12.89 -3.04 -8.26
CA ASN A 213 13.64 -1.89 -8.72
C ASN A 213 15.06 -1.88 -8.14
N GLU A 214 16.06 -1.68 -8.98
CA GLU A 214 17.43 -1.40 -8.58
C GLU A 214 17.74 0.07 -8.83
N ILE A 215 18.09 0.78 -7.75
CA ILE A 215 18.38 2.21 -7.77
C ILE A 215 19.85 2.39 -7.39
N THR A 216 20.63 2.97 -8.30
CA THR A 216 22.03 3.36 -8.05
C THR A 216 22.10 4.88 -7.88
N TYR A 217 22.76 5.34 -6.83
CA TYR A 217 22.95 6.76 -6.48
C TYR A 217 24.41 7.09 -6.15
#